data_AF-A0A842QWQ1-F1
#
_entry.id   AF-A0A842QWQ1-F1
#
_cell.length_a   1.000
_cell.length_b   1.000
_cell.length_c   1.000
_cell.angle_alpha   90.00
_cell.angle_beta   90.00
_cell.angle_gamma   90.00
#
_symmetry.space_group_name_H-M   'P 1'
#
loop_
_entity.id
_entity.type
_entity.pdbx_description
1 polymer ?
#
loop_
_entity_poly.entity_id
_entity_poly.type
_entity_poly.pdbx_seq_one_letter_code
_entity_poly.pdbx_strand_id
1 'polypeptide(L)'
;MKASEKVYWIKTALGLLTGVICYYLQSAFTVQGQIIVMIGATLYIGYSEALAILTEVDRNRTIKVAMGAFLFIWILTWTLLNTLGHYGWV
;
A
#
# COMPACT_ATOMS: atom_id res chain seq x y z
N MET A 1 13.81 17.14 7.14
CA MET A 1 13.89 15.81 6.48
C MET A 1 14.19 16.01 5.01
N LYS A 2 15.00 15.12 4.42
CA LYS A 2 15.25 15.15 2.96
C LYS A 2 13.95 14.80 2.21
N ALA A 3 13.73 15.35 1.01
CA ALA A 3 12.51 15.07 0.23
C ALA A 3 12.29 13.56 0.03
N SER A 4 13.36 12.80 -0.23
CA SER A 4 13.32 11.33 -0.35
C SER A 4 12.88 10.62 0.93
N GLU A 5 13.24 11.15 2.10
CA GLU A 5 12.87 10.61 3.40
C GLU A 5 11.39 10.88 3.70
N LYS A 6 10.90 12.08 3.35
CA LYS A 6 9.47 12.41 3.43
C LYS A 6 8.64 11.47 2.56
N VAL A 7 9.03 11.26 1.31
CA VAL A 7 8.37 10.30 0.40
C VAL A 7 8.41 8.88 0.98
N TYR A 8 9.52 8.48 1.60
CA TYR A 8 9.64 7.17 2.22
C TYR A 8 8.61 6.93 3.32
N TRP A 9 8.49 7.85 4.26
CA TRP A 9 7.56 7.72 5.38
C TRP A 9 6.11 7.79 4.92
N ILE A 10 5.79 8.65 3.93
CA ILE A 10 4.43 8.70 3.38
C ILE A 10 4.06 7.38 2.71
N LYS A 11 4.95 6.81 1.88
CA LYS A 11 4.71 5.50 1.26
C LYS A 11 4.58 4.38 2.30
N THR A 12 5.37 4.42 3.35
CA THR A 12 5.29 3.44 4.45
C THR A 12 3.89 3.47 5.09
N ALA A 13 3.37 4.66 5.40
CA ALA A 13 2.01 4.83 5.93
C ALA A 13 0.92 4.42 4.91
N LEU A 14 1.11 4.75 3.63
CA LEU A 14 0.21 4.33 2.56
C LEU A 14 0.21 2.80 2.37
N GLY A 15 1.32 2.12 2.60
CA GLY A 15 1.38 0.65 2.58
C GLY A 15 0.47 0.04 3.64
N LEU A 16 0.48 0.59 4.87
CA LEU A 16 -0.41 0.16 5.95
C LEU A 16 -1.89 0.39 5.58
N LEU A 17 -2.22 1.59 5.10
CA LEU A 17 -3.58 1.91 4.63
C LEU A 17 -4.01 1.00 3.48
N THR A 18 -3.13 0.70 2.53
CA THR A 18 -3.40 -0.21 1.41
C THR A 18 -3.75 -1.60 1.93
N GLY A 19 -3.06 -2.10 2.96
CA GLY A 19 -3.39 -3.39 3.59
C GLY A 19 -4.77 -3.42 4.20
N VAL A 20 -5.16 -2.35 4.89
CA VAL A 20 -6.51 -2.20 5.46
C VAL A 20 -7.57 -2.15 4.34
N ILE A 21 -7.34 -1.35 3.29
CA ILE A 21 -8.25 -1.24 2.15
C ILE A 21 -8.40 -2.60 1.46
N CYS A 22 -7.31 -3.30 1.19
CA CYS A 22 -7.33 -4.63 0.58
C CYS A 22 -8.10 -5.66 1.42
N TYR A 23 -7.92 -5.65 2.75
CA TYR A 23 -8.69 -6.51 3.64
C TYR A 23 -10.18 -6.17 3.59
N TYR A 24 -10.53 -4.90 3.73
CA TYR A 24 -11.93 -4.45 3.71
C TYR A 24 -12.63 -4.77 2.39
N LEU A 25 -11.95 -4.54 1.25
CA LEU A 25 -12.51 -4.86 -0.06
C LEU A 25 -12.73 -6.37 -0.24
N GLN A 26 -11.79 -7.18 0.25
CA GLN A 26 -11.91 -8.64 0.18
C GLN A 26 -13.06 -9.16 1.05
N SER A 27 -13.16 -8.67 2.29
CA SER A 27 -14.18 -9.11 3.24
C SER A 27 -15.58 -8.61 2.89
N ALA A 28 -15.72 -7.36 2.46
CA ALA A 28 -17.02 -6.76 2.16
C ALA A 28 -17.60 -7.17 0.79
N PHE A 29 -16.74 -7.34 -0.23
CA PHE A 29 -17.19 -7.62 -1.61
C PHE A 29 -16.91 -9.05 -2.05
N THR A 30 -16.40 -9.92 -1.18
CA THR A 30 -16.06 -11.33 -1.48
C THR A 30 -15.16 -11.49 -2.72
N VAL A 31 -14.27 -10.52 -2.93
CA VAL A 31 -13.40 -10.45 -4.11
C VAL A 31 -12.25 -11.45 -3.99
N GLN A 32 -11.88 -12.09 -5.09
CA GLN A 32 -10.74 -13.01 -5.13
C GLN A 32 -9.42 -12.29 -4.78
N GLY A 33 -8.55 -12.97 -4.03
CA GLY A 33 -7.28 -12.40 -3.56
C GLY A 33 -6.37 -11.89 -4.69
N GLN A 34 -6.40 -12.52 -5.87
CA GLN A 34 -5.64 -12.07 -7.04
C GLN A 34 -6.06 -10.67 -7.49
N ILE A 35 -7.36 -10.37 -7.48
CA ILE A 35 -7.91 -9.07 -7.86
C ILE A 35 -7.52 -8.03 -6.79
N ILE A 36 -7.56 -8.39 -5.52
CA ILE A 36 -7.14 -7.51 -4.41
C ILE A 36 -5.66 -7.14 -4.50
N VAL A 37 -4.80 -8.08 -4.89
CA VAL A 37 -3.38 -7.82 -5.13
C VAL A 37 -3.20 -6.84 -6.31
N MET A 38 -3.96 -7.01 -7.40
CA MET A 38 -3.94 -6.04 -8.51
C MET A 38 -4.38 -4.64 -8.07
N ILE A 39 -5.43 -4.53 -7.25
CA ILE A 39 -5.90 -3.24 -6.71
C ILE A 39 -4.79 -2.56 -5.90
N GLY A 40 -4.12 -3.28 -4.99
CA GLY A 40 -3.05 -2.68 -4.19
C GLY A 40 -1.82 -2.28 -5.03
N ALA A 41 -1.51 -3.02 -6.10
CA ALA A 41 -0.50 -2.62 -7.07
C ALA A 41 -0.90 -1.35 -7.83
N THR A 42 -2.17 -1.22 -8.24
CA THR A 42 -2.71 0.00 -8.85
C THR A 42 -2.63 1.19 -7.91
N LEU A 43 -2.99 1.00 -6.63
CA LEU A 43 -2.86 2.03 -5.60
C LEU A 43 -1.41 2.49 -5.43
N TYR A 44 -0.46 1.55 -5.41
CA TYR A 44 0.97 1.88 -5.33
C TYR A 44 1.44 2.80 -6.47
N ILE A 45 1.03 2.50 -7.70
CA ILE A 45 1.35 3.34 -8.87
C ILE A 45 0.68 4.70 -8.71
N GLY A 46 -0.62 4.75 -8.41
CA GLY A 46 -1.36 5.99 -8.21
C GLY A 46 -0.75 6.89 -7.13
N TYR A 47 -0.34 6.31 -5.99
CA TYR A 47 0.37 7.04 -4.94
C TYR A 47 1.74 7.54 -5.38
N SER A 48 2.47 6.76 -6.17
CA SER A 48 3.78 7.16 -6.69
C SER A 48 3.67 8.33 -7.67
N GLU A 49 2.63 8.35 -8.50
CA GLU A 49 2.30 9.49 -9.38
C GLU A 49 1.93 10.73 -8.56
N ALA A 50 0.99 10.59 -7.63
CA ALA A 50 0.53 11.70 -6.80
C ALA A 50 1.69 12.30 -6.00
N LEU A 51 2.57 11.48 -5.44
CA LEU A 51 3.73 11.94 -4.69
C LEU A 51 4.78 12.63 -5.57
N ALA A 52 4.95 12.20 -6.83
CA ALA A 52 5.86 12.87 -7.75
C ALA A 52 5.40 14.32 -7.99
N ILE A 53 4.09 14.53 -8.18
CA ILE A 53 3.49 15.86 -8.35
C ILE A 53 3.60 16.68 -7.05
N LEU A 54 3.24 16.09 -5.91
CA LEU A 54 3.18 16.80 -4.61
C LEU A 54 4.55 17.16 -4.02
N THR A 55 5.60 16.44 -4.42
CA THR A 55 6.96 16.65 -3.86
C THR A 55 7.96 17.20 -4.87
N GLU A 56 7.53 17.45 -6.11
CA GLU A 56 8.38 17.89 -7.22
C GLU A 56 9.60 16.99 -7.44
N VAL A 57 9.49 15.71 -7.07
CA VAL A 57 10.53 14.70 -7.25
C VAL A 57 10.26 13.94 -8.54
N ASP A 58 11.32 13.66 -9.30
CA ASP A 58 11.27 12.84 -10.51
C ASP A 58 10.46 11.55 -10.27
N ARG A 59 9.49 11.31 -11.15
CA ARG A 59 8.56 10.17 -11.13
C ARG A 59 9.31 8.84 -10.97
N ASN A 60 10.41 8.66 -11.69
CA ASN A 60 11.19 7.42 -11.64
C ASN A 60 11.86 7.22 -10.26
N ARG A 61 12.26 8.33 -9.64
CA ARG A 61 12.81 8.30 -8.27
C ARG A 61 11.72 8.02 -7.26
N THR A 62 10.56 8.66 -7.38
CA THR A 62 9.42 8.45 -6.48
C THR A 62 8.94 7.00 -6.52
N ILE A 63 8.86 6.37 -7.69
CA ILE A 63 8.50 4.94 -7.84
C ILE A 63 9.51 4.02 -7.14
N LYS A 64 10.81 4.33 -7.14
CA LYS A 64 11.82 3.46 -6.53
C LYS A 64 11.92 3.65 -5.01
N VAL A 65 11.69 4.86 -4.53
CA VAL A 65 11.76 5.19 -3.11
C VAL A 65 10.69 4.40 -2.34
N ALA A 66 11.14 3.72 -1.27
CA ALA A 66 10.30 2.97 -0.34
C ALA A 66 9.45 1.84 -0.93
N MET A 67 9.74 1.39 -2.16
CA MET A 67 9.02 0.29 -2.79
C MET A 67 8.99 -0.96 -1.90
N GLY A 68 10.14 -1.37 -1.36
CA GLY A 68 10.23 -2.53 -0.47
C GLY A 68 9.44 -2.35 0.83
N ALA A 69 9.54 -1.18 1.47
CA ALA A 69 8.82 -0.89 2.71
C ALA A 69 7.30 -0.88 2.48
N PHE A 70 6.84 -0.25 1.40
CA PHE A 70 5.43 -0.26 1.02
C PHE A 70 4.92 -1.69 0.81
N LEU A 71 5.60 -2.47 -0.06
CA LEU A 71 5.18 -3.83 -0.40
C LEU A 71 5.14 -4.72 0.84
N PHE A 72 6.18 -4.65 1.68
CA PHE A 72 6.26 -5.46 2.89
C PHE A 72 5.13 -5.11 3.86
N ILE A 73 4.92 -3.84 4.18
CA ILE A 73 3.90 -3.41 5.13
C ILE A 73 2.49 -3.70 4.60
N TRP A 74 2.26 -3.45 3.31
CA TRP A 74 0.99 -3.74 2.66
C TRP A 74 0.63 -5.23 2.78
N ILE A 75 1.52 -6.12 2.31
CA ILE A 75 1.27 -7.55 2.33
C ILE A 75 1.16 -8.06 3.76
N LEU A 76 2.06 -7.63 4.67
CA LEU A 76 2.01 -8.01 6.07
C LEU A 76 0.67 -7.63 6.72
N THR A 77 0.24 -6.38 6.53
CA THR A 77 -1.02 -5.88 7.13
C THR A 77 -2.23 -6.61 6.55
N TRP A 78 -2.28 -6.79 5.23
CA TRP A 78 -3.36 -7.50 4.55
C TRP A 78 -3.45 -8.97 5.01
N THR A 79 -2.32 -9.68 5.05
CA THR A 79 -2.27 -11.07 5.52
C THR A 79 -2.65 -11.20 6.99
N LEU A 80 -2.13 -10.31 7.85
CA LEU A 80 -2.45 -10.31 9.27
C LEU A 80 -3.96 -10.11 9.49
N LEU A 81 -4.56 -9.10 8.86
CA LEU A 81 -5.99 -8.80 9.00
C LEU A 81 -6.88 -9.93 8.44
N ASN A 82 -6.53 -10.50 7.29
CA ASN A 82 -7.27 -11.66 6.77
C ASN A 82 -7.16 -12.87 7.70
N THR A 83 -5.99 -13.08 8.31
CA THR A 83 -5.80 -14.16 9.28
C THR A 83 -6.66 -13.92 10.52
N LEU A 84 -6.63 -12.72 11.09
CA LEU A 84 -7.44 -12.34 12.24
C LEU A 84 -8.94 -12.45 11.94
N GLY A 85 -9.39 -11.96 10.78
CA GLY A 85 -10.77 -12.07 10.33
C GLY A 85 -11.22 -13.52 10.11
N HIS A 86 -10.34 -14.38 9.60
CA HIS A 86 -10.64 -15.81 9.46
C HIS A 86 -10.86 -16.50 10.82
N TYR A 87 -10.10 -16.12 11.84
CA TYR A 87 -10.26 -16.65 13.19
C TYR A 87 -11.31 -15.92 14.04
N GLY A 88 -12.00 -14.91 13.48
CA GLY A 88 -13.06 -14.15 14.17
C GLY A 88 -12.57 -13.17 15.23
N TRP A 89 -11.32 -12.70 15.12
CA TRP A 89 -10.72 -11.77 16.07
C TRP A 89 -11.01 -10.31 15.72
N VAL A 90 -11.45 -10.06 14.49
CA VAL A 90 -11.86 -8.76 13.93
C VAL A 90 -13.01 -8.98 12.96
#